data_AF-A0A1Q3UTA3-F1
#
_entry.id   AF-A0A1Q3UTA3-F1
#
_cell.length_a   1.000
_cell.length_b   1.000
_cell.length_c   1.000
_cell.angle_alpha   90.00
_cell.angle_beta   90.00
_cell.angle_gamma   90.00
#
_symmetry.space_group_name_H-M   'P 1'
#
loop_
_entity.id
_entity.type
_entity.pdbx_description
1 polymer ?
#
loop_
_entity_poly.entity_id
_entity_poly.type
_entity_poly.pdbx_seq_one_letter_code
_entity_poly.pdbx_strand_id
1 'polypeptide(L)'
;MRIAIGSLSQRSDPARAGVTTLDAFLAGRLDRDTALLTAAPGTEIAGFVAELRQADATVVPLLAAEAAEGPPLMRESFHVLAVELVHRLAARLPVDAVLLATDAALRVEDEADAAAELIERARLVLSARTPIVVALHGAATARLADTGAIIVSAQEHEDRAAFGRRVARRVISGI
;
A
#
# COMPACT_ATOMS: atom_id res chain seq x y z
N MET A 1 19.11 -0.50 -6.92
CA MET A 1 18.19 -1.18 -5.98
C MET A 1 16.91 -1.57 -6.71
N ARG A 2 16.28 -2.71 -6.40
CA ARG A 2 14.98 -3.17 -6.92
C ARG A 2 13.92 -2.99 -5.85
N ILE A 3 13.01 -2.04 -6.05
CA ILE A 3 12.02 -1.68 -5.02
C ILE A 3 10.62 -2.03 -5.51
N ALA A 4 9.94 -2.93 -4.82
CA ALA A 4 8.54 -3.24 -5.09
C ALA A 4 7.63 -2.12 -4.61
N ILE A 5 6.66 -1.71 -5.41
CA ILE A 5 5.69 -0.67 -5.02
C ILE A 5 4.25 -1.13 -5.24
N GLY A 6 3.36 -0.78 -4.32
CA GLY A 6 1.92 -1.05 -4.45
C GLY A 6 1.09 -0.26 -3.46
N SER A 7 -0.23 -0.33 -3.61
CA SER A 7 -1.19 0.21 -2.66
C SER A 7 -2.47 -0.60 -2.61
N LEU A 8 -3.09 -0.63 -1.44
CA LEU A 8 -4.46 -1.06 -1.24
C LEU A 8 -5.06 -0.12 -0.20
N SER A 9 -5.94 0.79 -0.62
CA SER A 9 -6.40 1.87 0.25
C SER A 9 -7.88 2.13 0.12
N GLN A 10 -8.53 2.26 1.26
CA GLN A 10 -9.86 2.79 1.43
C GLN A 10 -9.97 3.29 2.87
N ARG A 11 -10.45 4.52 3.05
CA ARG A 11 -10.87 4.97 4.38
C ARG A 11 -12.25 4.38 4.68
N SER A 12 -12.32 3.51 5.68
CA SER A 12 -13.57 2.82 6.04
C SER A 12 -14.24 3.51 7.21
N ASP A 13 -15.53 3.79 7.06
CA ASP A 13 -16.39 4.26 8.14
C ASP A 13 -17.31 3.10 8.59
N PRO A 14 -17.09 2.52 9.78
CA PRO A 14 -17.92 1.43 10.29
C PRO A 14 -19.36 1.86 10.60
N ALA A 15 -19.66 3.16 10.66
CA ALA A 15 -21.01 3.67 10.83
C ALA A 15 -21.81 3.72 9.51
N ARG A 16 -21.14 3.67 8.34
CA ARG A 16 -21.83 3.58 7.04
C ARG A 16 -22.43 2.18 6.87
N ALA A 17 -23.69 2.15 6.44
CA ALA A 17 -24.39 0.91 6.12
C ALA A 17 -23.85 0.26 4.83
N GLY A 18 -23.91 -1.06 4.78
CA GLY A 18 -23.48 -1.86 3.63
C GLY A 18 -22.03 -2.33 3.75
N VAL A 19 -21.47 -2.74 2.62
CA VAL A 19 -20.08 -3.21 2.49
C VAL A 19 -19.51 -2.70 1.17
N THR A 20 -18.24 -2.34 1.17
CA THR A 20 -17.56 -2.02 -0.08
C THR A 20 -17.17 -3.32 -0.77
N THR A 21 -17.38 -3.40 -2.08
CA THR A 21 -16.98 -4.57 -2.89
C THR A 21 -15.83 -4.21 -3.83
N LEU A 22 -15.31 -5.22 -4.54
CA LEU A 22 -14.31 -5.04 -5.59
C LEU A 22 -14.75 -4.02 -6.66
N ASP A 23 -16.05 -3.87 -6.91
CA ASP A 23 -16.58 -2.91 -7.89
C ASP A 23 -16.22 -1.47 -7.54
N ALA A 24 -16.11 -1.11 -6.26
CA ALA A 24 -15.70 0.23 -5.86
C ALA A 24 -14.23 0.52 -6.20
N PHE A 25 -13.37 -0.50 -6.18
CA PHE A 25 -11.98 -0.38 -6.62
C PHE A 25 -11.87 -0.34 -8.15
N LEU A 26 -12.73 -1.08 -8.86
CA LEU A 26 -12.83 -1.00 -10.32
C LEU A 26 -13.33 0.38 -10.79
N ALA A 27 -14.27 0.98 -10.06
CA ALA A 27 -14.77 2.34 -10.31
C ALA A 27 -13.78 3.43 -9.87
N GLY A 28 -12.95 3.13 -8.86
CA GLY A 28 -11.87 3.99 -8.39
C GLY A 28 -10.59 3.78 -9.20
N ARG A 29 -9.53 3.34 -8.51
CA ARG A 29 -8.25 2.99 -9.13
C ARG A 29 -7.95 1.51 -8.94
N LEU A 30 -7.62 0.83 -10.04
CA LEU A 30 -7.13 -0.54 -10.02
C LEU A 30 -6.07 -0.76 -11.11
N ASP A 31 -4.89 -0.18 -10.88
CA ASP A 31 -3.76 -0.30 -11.80
C ASP A 31 -2.91 -1.52 -11.46
N ARG A 32 -2.37 -2.17 -12.50
CA ARG A 32 -1.53 -3.37 -12.41
C ARG A 32 -0.23 -3.17 -13.16
N ASP A 33 0.86 -3.70 -12.62
CA ASP A 33 2.16 -3.72 -13.28
C ASP A 33 2.58 -2.33 -13.79
N THR A 34 3.05 -2.25 -15.04
CA THR A 34 3.55 -1.02 -15.62
C THR A 34 2.51 0.10 -15.67
N ALA A 35 1.20 -0.19 -15.56
CA ALA A 35 0.17 0.85 -15.45
C ALA A 35 0.35 1.71 -14.18
N LEU A 36 0.90 1.16 -13.09
CA LEU A 36 1.24 1.94 -11.89
C LEU A 36 2.30 3.01 -12.18
N LEU A 37 3.17 2.79 -13.17
CA LEU A 37 4.28 3.68 -13.48
C LEU A 37 3.84 4.97 -14.18
N THR A 38 2.59 4.99 -14.64
CA THR A 38 1.89 6.14 -15.23
C THR A 38 0.77 6.64 -14.32
N ALA A 39 0.83 6.32 -13.02
CA ALA A 39 -0.18 6.74 -12.06
C ALA A 39 -0.49 8.24 -12.16
N ALA A 40 -1.75 8.59 -11.90
CA ALA A 40 -2.18 9.97 -11.88
C ALA A 40 -1.26 10.82 -10.98
N PRO A 41 -0.88 12.03 -11.44
CA PRO A 41 -0.16 12.98 -10.61
C PRO A 41 -0.88 13.21 -9.28
N GLY A 42 -0.13 13.43 -8.21
CA GLY A 42 -0.71 13.69 -6.89
C GLY A 42 -1.03 12.46 -6.04
N THR A 43 -0.57 11.26 -6.42
CA THR A 43 -0.72 10.04 -5.59
C THR A 43 0.58 9.61 -4.92
N GLU A 44 0.51 8.81 -3.85
CA GLU A 44 1.71 8.26 -3.17
C GLU A 44 2.53 7.42 -4.14
N ILE A 45 1.87 6.64 -4.98
CA ILE A 45 2.50 5.84 -6.04
C ILE A 45 3.29 6.74 -6.99
N ALA A 46 2.71 7.86 -7.44
CA ALA A 46 3.43 8.83 -8.27
C ALA A 46 4.64 9.41 -7.52
N GLY A 47 4.50 9.68 -6.22
CA GLY A 47 5.60 10.10 -5.35
C GLY A 47 6.72 9.05 -5.23
N PHE A 48 6.35 7.78 -5.02
CA PHE A 48 7.29 6.65 -4.98
C PHE A 48 8.06 6.55 -6.30
N VAL A 49 7.34 6.50 -7.42
CA VAL A 49 7.92 6.37 -8.75
C VAL A 49 8.89 7.52 -9.05
N ALA A 50 8.51 8.77 -8.74
CA ALA A 50 9.34 9.93 -8.97
C ALA A 50 10.66 9.86 -8.18
N GLU A 51 10.58 9.60 -6.88
CA GLU A 51 11.76 9.56 -6.02
C GLU A 51 12.68 8.36 -6.33
N LEU A 52 12.10 7.18 -6.56
CA LEU A 52 12.87 5.98 -6.92
C LEU A 52 13.59 6.14 -8.25
N ARG A 53 12.95 6.76 -9.26
CA ARG A 53 13.61 7.07 -10.54
C ARG A 53 14.74 8.07 -10.38
N GLN A 54 14.57 9.08 -9.54
CA GLN A 54 15.63 10.06 -9.24
C GLN A 54 16.86 9.41 -8.57
N ALA A 55 16.66 8.31 -7.86
CA ALA A 55 17.72 7.53 -7.21
C ALA A 55 18.24 6.35 -8.06
N ASP A 56 17.93 6.31 -9.37
CA ASP A 56 18.29 5.22 -10.27
C ASP A 56 17.88 3.82 -9.78
N ALA A 57 16.81 3.74 -8.97
CA ALA A 57 16.24 2.48 -8.52
C ALA A 57 15.34 1.86 -9.59
N THR A 58 15.42 0.55 -9.73
CA THR A 58 14.48 -0.24 -10.54
C THR A 58 13.16 -0.34 -9.78
N VAL A 59 12.13 0.33 -10.31
CA VAL A 59 10.76 0.24 -9.78
C VAL A 59 10.12 -1.07 -10.23
N VAL A 60 9.64 -1.86 -9.27
CA VAL A 60 8.99 -3.15 -9.47
C VAL A 60 7.51 -2.99 -9.14
N PRO A 61 6.65 -2.68 -10.12
CA PRO A 61 5.25 -2.36 -9.83
C PRO A 61 4.43 -3.62 -9.54
N LEU A 62 3.52 -3.52 -8.59
CA LEU A 62 2.60 -4.58 -8.16
C LEU A 62 1.16 -4.25 -8.58
N LEU A 63 0.36 -3.80 -7.62
CA LEU A 63 -1.04 -3.41 -7.73
C LEU A 63 -1.22 -2.07 -7.02
N ALA A 64 -1.96 -1.14 -7.62
CA ALA A 64 -2.44 0.04 -6.94
C ALA A 64 -3.96 0.02 -6.96
N ALA A 65 -4.54 -0.30 -5.81
CA ALA A 65 -5.98 -0.38 -5.59
C ALA A 65 -6.41 0.74 -4.65
N GLU A 66 -7.37 1.56 -5.07
CA GLU A 66 -7.96 2.60 -4.23
C GLU A 66 -9.45 2.75 -4.51
N ALA A 67 -10.25 2.77 -3.46
CA ALA A 67 -11.67 3.08 -3.50
C ALA A 67 -11.95 4.37 -2.73
N ALA A 68 -13.08 5.02 -3.05
CA ALA A 68 -13.58 6.15 -2.28
C ALA A 68 -13.88 5.74 -0.83
N GLU A 69 -13.97 6.72 0.07
CA GLU A 69 -14.39 6.47 1.45
C GLU A 69 -15.76 5.77 1.49
N GLY A 70 -15.90 4.74 2.31
CA GLY A 70 -17.05 3.85 2.26
C GLY A 70 -17.23 3.03 3.54
N PRO A 71 -18.22 2.13 3.58
CA PRO A 71 -18.35 1.15 4.65
C PRO A 71 -17.14 0.17 4.67
N PRO A 72 -17.05 -0.72 5.68
CA PRO A 72 -16.03 -1.78 5.68
C PRO A 72 -16.00 -2.58 4.36
N LEU A 73 -14.80 -2.96 3.93
CA LEU A 73 -14.58 -3.76 2.74
C LEU A 73 -15.05 -5.20 2.96
N MET A 74 -15.72 -5.78 1.97
CA MET A 74 -16.12 -7.18 1.98
C MET A 74 -14.89 -8.10 2.06
N ARG A 75 -14.94 -9.14 2.91
CA ARG A 75 -13.80 -10.06 3.14
C ARG A 75 -13.27 -10.68 1.85
N GLU A 76 -14.16 -11.14 0.99
CA GLU A 76 -13.80 -11.74 -0.30
C GLU A 76 -13.10 -10.72 -1.21
N SER A 77 -13.58 -9.47 -1.23
CA SER A 77 -13.02 -8.40 -2.05
C SER A 77 -11.62 -8.00 -1.56
N PHE A 78 -11.43 -7.87 -0.25
CA PHE A 78 -10.09 -7.67 0.33
C PHE A 78 -9.17 -8.84 0.00
N HIS A 79 -9.65 -10.08 0.16
CA HIS A 79 -8.87 -11.27 -0.12
C HIS A 79 -8.37 -11.29 -1.57
N VAL A 80 -9.25 -11.01 -2.55
CA VAL A 80 -8.88 -10.92 -3.98
C VAL A 80 -7.75 -9.91 -4.20
N LEU A 81 -7.90 -8.69 -3.68
CA LEU A 81 -6.93 -7.61 -3.89
C LEU A 81 -5.59 -7.89 -3.17
N ALA A 82 -5.65 -8.35 -1.92
CA ALA A 82 -4.45 -8.66 -1.13
C ALA A 82 -3.68 -9.85 -1.71
N VAL A 83 -4.37 -10.92 -2.12
CA VAL A 83 -3.74 -12.07 -2.78
C VAL A 83 -3.13 -11.67 -4.12
N GLU A 84 -3.82 -10.86 -4.91
CA GLU A 84 -3.26 -10.37 -6.18
C GLU A 84 -1.96 -9.57 -5.93
N LEU A 85 -1.96 -8.64 -4.97
CA LEU A 85 -0.78 -7.86 -4.61
C LEU A 85 0.38 -8.76 -4.17
N VAL A 86 0.13 -9.74 -3.29
CA VAL A 86 1.16 -10.66 -2.77
C VAL A 86 1.67 -11.62 -3.84
N HIS A 87 0.80 -12.16 -4.70
CA HIS A 87 1.24 -13.00 -5.83
C HIS A 87 2.12 -12.22 -6.80
N ARG A 88 1.79 -10.96 -7.09
CA ARG A 88 2.63 -10.10 -7.93
C ARG A 88 3.98 -9.86 -7.28
N LEU A 89 4.03 -9.64 -5.97
CA LEU A 89 5.27 -9.48 -5.22
C LEU A 89 6.13 -10.73 -5.32
N ALA A 90 5.55 -11.90 -5.00
CA ALA A 90 6.25 -13.19 -5.05
C ALA A 90 6.86 -13.48 -6.43
N ALA A 91 6.11 -13.20 -7.50
CA ALA A 91 6.57 -13.41 -8.87
C ALA A 91 7.71 -12.47 -9.33
N ARG A 92 8.02 -11.41 -8.56
CA ARG A 92 9.03 -10.39 -8.91
C ARG A 92 10.27 -10.41 -8.01
N LEU A 93 10.30 -11.33 -7.05
CA LEU A 93 11.44 -11.53 -6.17
C LEU A 93 12.70 -11.95 -6.96
N PRO A 94 13.91 -11.61 -6.47
CA PRO A 94 14.18 -10.82 -5.27
C PRO A 94 13.96 -9.31 -5.47
N VAL A 95 13.64 -8.63 -4.36
CA VAL A 95 13.59 -7.17 -4.23
C VAL A 95 14.35 -6.73 -2.98
N ASP A 96 14.93 -5.54 -3.03
CA ASP A 96 15.72 -4.97 -1.93
C ASP A 96 14.82 -4.34 -0.86
N ALA A 97 13.63 -3.86 -1.23
CA ALA A 97 12.60 -3.38 -0.30
C ALA A 97 11.20 -3.42 -0.93
N VAL A 98 10.18 -3.28 -0.09
CA VAL A 98 8.79 -3.08 -0.51
C VAL A 98 8.26 -1.75 0.04
N LEU A 99 7.67 -0.92 -0.81
CA LEU A 99 6.92 0.28 -0.46
C LEU A 99 5.43 0.03 -0.67
N LEU A 100 4.64 0.14 0.39
CA LEU A 100 3.19 0.00 0.32
C LEU A 100 2.51 1.28 0.82
N ALA A 101 1.47 1.73 0.11
CA ALA A 101 0.58 2.78 0.60
C ALA A 101 -0.77 2.19 1.01
N THR A 102 -1.28 2.59 2.18
CA THR A 102 -2.57 2.16 2.73
C THR A 102 -3.15 3.22 3.67
N ASP A 103 -4.41 3.08 4.04
CA ASP A 103 -5.07 3.88 5.08
C ASP A 103 -5.20 3.04 6.37
N ALA A 104 -4.97 3.67 7.52
CA ALA A 104 -5.09 3.05 8.84
C ALA A 104 -6.55 2.71 9.20
N ALA A 105 -7.50 3.40 8.57
CA ALA A 105 -8.93 3.11 8.68
C ALA A 105 -9.38 2.08 7.65
N LEU A 106 -8.48 1.36 6.96
CA LEU A 106 -8.89 0.23 6.12
C LEU A 106 -9.41 -0.89 7.03
N ARG A 107 -10.71 -1.16 6.93
CA ARG A 107 -11.41 -2.21 7.68
C ARG A 107 -12.05 -3.18 6.71
N VAL A 108 -12.10 -4.43 7.12
CA VAL A 108 -12.84 -5.51 6.47
C VAL A 108 -13.95 -5.95 7.42
N GLU A 109 -15.03 -6.55 6.92
CA GLU A 109 -16.20 -6.97 7.71
C GLU A 109 -15.87 -7.66 9.05
N ASP A 110 -14.87 -8.53 9.03
CA ASP A 110 -14.37 -9.36 10.13
C ASP A 110 -12.94 -8.98 10.59
N GLU A 111 -12.36 -7.89 10.09
CA GLU A 111 -11.04 -7.40 10.52
C GLU A 111 -11.01 -5.87 10.65
N ALA A 112 -10.66 -5.40 11.85
CA ALA A 112 -10.61 -3.98 12.16
C ALA A 112 -9.33 -3.29 11.69
N ASP A 113 -8.27 -4.05 11.43
CA ASP A 113 -6.95 -3.57 11.04
C ASP A 113 -6.42 -4.34 9.81
N ALA A 114 -7.03 -4.05 8.67
CA ALA A 114 -6.68 -4.71 7.42
C ALA A 114 -5.34 -4.22 6.85
N ALA A 115 -4.85 -3.06 7.31
CA ALA A 115 -3.51 -2.60 7.01
C ALA A 115 -2.47 -3.57 7.59
N ALA A 116 -2.59 -3.96 8.87
CA ALA A 116 -1.71 -4.96 9.47
C ALA A 116 -1.79 -6.30 8.74
N GLU A 117 -3.01 -6.78 8.44
CA GLU A 117 -3.20 -8.04 7.73
C GLU A 117 -2.53 -8.03 6.34
N LEU A 118 -2.62 -6.91 5.60
CA LEU A 118 -1.94 -6.76 4.30
C LEU A 118 -0.41 -6.89 4.44
N ILE A 119 0.18 -6.25 5.45
CA ILE A 119 1.63 -6.30 5.69
C ILE A 119 2.07 -7.70 6.13
N GLU A 120 1.30 -8.36 7.00
CA GLU A 120 1.54 -9.74 7.42
C GLU A 120 1.54 -10.69 6.21
N ARG A 121 0.54 -10.57 5.32
CA ARG A 121 0.46 -11.37 4.09
C ARG A 121 1.64 -11.10 3.15
N ALA A 122 2.05 -9.84 2.99
CA ALA A 122 3.24 -9.50 2.20
C ALA A 122 4.53 -10.06 2.80
N ARG A 123 4.64 -10.08 4.13
CA ARG A 123 5.80 -10.64 4.85
C ARG A 123 5.99 -12.13 4.60
N LEU A 124 4.92 -12.90 4.38
CA LEU A 124 4.99 -14.36 4.16
C LEU A 124 5.80 -14.76 2.93
N VAL A 125 5.91 -13.91 1.92
CA VAL A 125 6.66 -14.21 0.69
C VAL A 125 8.06 -13.57 0.67
N LEU A 126 8.39 -12.76 1.68
CA LEU A 126 9.63 -12.02 1.74
C LEU A 126 10.65 -12.71 2.66
N SER A 127 11.93 -12.45 2.39
CA SER A 127 12.96 -12.78 3.38
C SER A 127 12.77 -11.92 4.63
N ALA A 128 13.12 -12.44 5.80
CA ALA A 128 13.04 -11.69 7.06
C ALA A 128 13.88 -10.40 7.06
N ARG A 129 14.89 -10.31 6.19
CA ARG A 129 15.76 -9.13 6.03
C ARG A 129 15.23 -8.12 5.03
N THR A 130 14.21 -8.45 4.24
CA THR A 130 13.67 -7.51 3.24
C THR A 130 12.76 -6.51 3.93
N PRO A 131 13.12 -5.22 4.02
CA PRO A 131 12.30 -4.21 4.65
C PRO A 131 10.97 -3.97 3.92
N ILE A 132 9.92 -3.71 4.70
CA ILE A 132 8.64 -3.20 4.21
C ILE A 132 8.49 -1.81 4.81
N VAL A 133 8.31 -0.81 3.97
CA VAL A 133 8.09 0.59 4.36
C VAL A 133 6.68 0.98 3.95
N VAL A 134 5.90 1.47 4.91
CA VAL A 134 4.48 1.75 4.73
C VAL A 134 4.24 3.26 4.77
N ALA A 135 3.69 3.79 3.69
CA ALA A 135 3.07 5.11 3.66
C ALA A 135 1.64 4.98 4.19
N LEU A 136 1.43 5.37 5.45
CA LEU A 136 0.16 5.18 6.14
C LEU A 136 -0.60 6.51 6.24
N HIS A 137 -1.86 6.52 5.80
CA HIS A 137 -2.80 7.60 6.13
C HIS A 137 -3.44 7.33 7.48
N GLY A 138 -3.20 8.20 8.46
CA GLY A 138 -3.67 8.02 9.83
C GLY A 138 -2.62 7.44 10.77
N ALA A 139 -3.07 7.06 11.97
CA ALA A 139 -2.23 6.55 13.04
C ALA A 139 -2.11 5.03 12.98
N ALA A 140 -0.89 4.52 13.17
CA ALA A 140 -0.67 3.08 13.26
C ALA A 140 -1.38 2.49 14.48
N THR A 141 -1.99 1.32 14.28
CA THR A 141 -2.43 0.45 15.37
C THR A 141 -1.21 -0.24 16.02
N ALA A 142 -1.41 -0.80 17.21
CA ALA A 142 -0.38 -1.63 17.86
C ALA A 142 -0.01 -2.85 16.98
N ARG A 143 -1.01 -3.54 16.41
CA ARG A 143 -0.78 -4.70 15.55
C ARG A 143 0.04 -4.34 14.32
N LEU A 144 -0.30 -3.24 13.63
CA LEU A 144 0.49 -2.78 12.47
C LEU A 144 1.93 -2.47 12.87
N ALA A 145 2.15 -1.81 14.02
CA ALA A 145 3.49 -1.54 14.55
C ALA A 145 4.28 -2.83 14.85
N ASP A 146 3.60 -3.88 15.33
CA ASP A 146 4.22 -5.16 15.68
C ASP A 146 4.58 -6.02 14.45
N THR A 147 4.14 -5.66 13.23
CA THR A 147 4.50 -6.39 11.99
C THR A 147 5.98 -6.28 11.60
N GLY A 148 6.73 -5.40 12.25
CA GLY A 148 8.14 -5.11 11.92
C GLY A 148 8.31 -4.32 10.62
N ALA A 149 7.23 -3.74 10.09
CA ALA A 149 7.31 -2.75 9.01
C ALA A 149 7.74 -1.38 9.53
N ILE A 150 8.40 -0.60 8.67
CA ILE A 150 8.75 0.79 8.95
C ILE A 150 7.56 1.64 8.55
N ILE A 151 6.86 2.16 9.53
CA ILE A 151 5.63 2.93 9.29
C ILE A 151 5.98 4.42 9.26
N VAL A 152 5.56 5.09 8.20
CA VAL A 152 5.64 6.54 8.09
C VAL A 152 4.21 7.05 7.91
N SER A 153 3.71 7.79 8.89
CA SER A 153 2.37 8.38 8.81
C SER A 153 2.38 9.69 8.01
N ALA A 154 1.29 9.92 7.28
CA ALA A 154 1.01 11.20 6.63
C ALA A 154 0.81 12.29 7.69
N GLN A 155 1.26 13.50 7.40
CA GLN A 155 0.91 14.67 8.20
C GLN A 155 -0.47 15.19 7.77
N GLU A 156 -1.14 15.92 8.66
CA GLU A 156 -2.42 16.55 8.32
C GLU A 156 -2.27 17.47 7.11
N HIS A 157 -3.20 17.33 6.16
CA HIS A 157 -3.24 18.12 4.91
C HIS A 157 -1.98 18.01 4.04
N GLU A 158 -1.16 16.97 4.23
CA GLU A 158 0.01 16.76 3.40
C GLU A 158 -0.38 16.33 1.98
N ASP A 159 0.28 16.91 0.98
CA ASP A 159 0.16 16.46 -0.41
C ASP A 159 0.60 15.00 -0.53
N ARG A 160 -0.28 14.16 -1.09
CA ARG A 160 -0.08 12.71 -1.19
C ARG A 160 1.15 12.33 -2.01
N ALA A 161 1.47 13.08 -3.07
CA ALA A 161 2.69 12.82 -3.85
C ALA A 161 3.96 13.24 -3.09
N ALA A 162 3.93 14.37 -2.37
CA ALA A 162 5.01 14.78 -1.48
C ALA A 162 5.24 13.78 -0.36
N PHE A 163 4.17 13.30 0.24
CA PHE A 163 4.20 12.24 1.22
C PHE A 163 4.84 10.97 0.64
N GLY A 164 4.39 10.52 -0.53
CA GLY A 164 4.99 9.38 -1.24
C GLY A 164 6.51 9.55 -1.42
N ARG A 165 6.97 10.71 -1.91
CA ARG A 165 8.41 11.00 -2.04
C ARG A 165 9.15 10.88 -0.71
N ARG A 166 8.60 11.45 0.37
CA ARG A 166 9.19 11.39 1.71
C ARG A 166 9.35 9.95 2.20
N VAL A 167 8.35 9.10 1.99
CA VAL A 167 8.43 7.69 2.39
C VAL A 167 9.45 6.93 1.53
N ALA A 168 9.46 7.14 0.21
CA ALA A 168 10.44 6.50 -0.67
C ALA A 168 11.90 6.87 -0.33
N ARG A 169 12.16 8.10 0.12
CA ARG A 169 13.50 8.50 0.62
C ARG A 169 14.00 7.64 1.77
N ARG A 170 13.11 7.17 2.67
CA ARG A 170 13.52 6.29 3.77
C ARG A 170 14.14 4.99 3.26
N VAL A 171 13.63 4.45 2.16
CA VAL A 171 14.19 3.25 1.53
C VAL A 171 15.54 3.53 0.87
N ILE A 172 15.66 4.66 0.16
CA ILE A 172 16.88 5.02 -0.58
C ILE A 172 18.03 5.36 0.37
N SER A 173 17.76 6.06 1.47
CA SER A 173 18.77 6.48 2.44
C SER A 173 19.35 5.34 3.30
N GLY A 174 19.03 4.08 2.97
CA GLY A 174 19.62 2.90 3.61
C GLY A 174 18.83 2.34 4.79
N ILE A 175 17.61 2.86 5.01
CA ILE A 175 16.76 2.64 6.20
C ILE A 175 17.33 3.28 7.46
#